data_AF-A0A2G1WSK7-F1
#
_entry.id   AF-A0A2G1WSK7-F1
#
_cell.length_a   1.000
_cell.length_b   1.000
_cell.length_c   1.000
_cell.angle_alpha   90.00
_cell.angle_beta   90.00
_cell.angle_gamma   90.00
#
_symmetry.space_group_name_H-M   'P 1'
#
loop_
_entity.id
_entity.type
_entity.pdbx_description
1 polymer ?
#
loop_
_entity_poly.entity_id
_entity_poly.type
_entity_poly.pdbx_seq_one_letter_code
_entity_poly.pdbx_strand_id
1 'polypeptide(L)'
;MSDRDSEARSDRGDAVHRDRVVAGAALFNEGHPLAARHVWEAAGASIDDGGGEDAERPEDAERLLRGLTATATATHRATDGDEPGASERAADAVTALTADSDSLGVAMAPVREWAERLAEAPEATGPATPPRIRVDGETPTFGDLSLGAVGLAVPALAATGEPGDAATLATAAEFASAERGTGRTKFAELLLAYLRTPDARPQVAARLGDHVEREERKRRDVEDLF
;
A
#
# COMPACT_ATOMS: atom_id res chain seq x y z
N MET A 1 32.85 4.37 -7.65
CA MET A 1 31.39 4.17 -7.51
C MET A 1 30.78 5.49 -7.91
N SER A 2 30.16 5.54 -9.09
CA SER A 2 29.95 6.75 -9.91
C SER A 2 28.52 7.27 -9.75
N ASP A 3 28.29 8.56 -9.99
CA ASP A 3 26.98 9.25 -9.94
C ASP A 3 25.83 8.46 -10.58
N ARG A 4 26.11 7.69 -11.64
CA ARG A 4 25.14 6.83 -12.33
C ARG A 4 24.54 5.72 -11.45
N ASP A 5 25.31 5.17 -10.50
CA ASP A 5 24.81 4.20 -9.52
C ASP A 5 23.96 4.85 -8.42
N SER A 6 24.15 6.16 -8.20
CA SER A 6 23.35 6.96 -7.26
C SER A 6 22.01 7.34 -7.88
N GLU A 7 22.02 7.83 -9.12
CA GLU A 7 20.81 8.15 -9.91
C GLU A 7 19.91 6.92 -10.10
N ALA A 8 20.48 5.77 -10.49
CA ALA A 8 19.70 4.53 -10.65
C ALA A 8 19.12 3.99 -9.33
N ARG A 9 19.74 4.32 -8.19
CA ARG A 9 19.23 3.97 -6.86
C ARG A 9 18.11 4.93 -6.43
N SER A 10 18.22 6.21 -6.75
CA SER A 10 17.18 7.23 -6.55
C SER A 10 15.91 6.91 -7.36
N ASP A 11 16.05 6.67 -8.67
CA ASP A 11 14.92 6.33 -9.56
C ASP A 11 14.16 5.08 -9.09
N ARG A 12 14.88 4.10 -8.53
CA ARG A 12 14.28 2.89 -7.96
C ARG A 12 13.57 3.19 -6.64
N GLY A 13 14.15 4.03 -5.79
CA GLY A 13 13.50 4.51 -4.56
C GLY A 13 12.19 5.21 -4.86
N ASP A 14 12.20 6.16 -5.80
CA ASP A 14 11.03 6.94 -6.21
C ASP A 14 9.92 6.06 -6.80
N ALA A 15 10.30 5.08 -7.64
CA ALA A 15 9.34 4.12 -8.17
C ALA A 15 8.67 3.27 -7.07
N VAL A 16 9.43 2.85 -6.06
CA VAL A 16 8.90 2.09 -4.92
C VAL A 16 8.00 2.97 -4.03
N HIS A 17 8.39 4.22 -3.78
CA HIS A 17 7.56 5.18 -3.04
C HIS A 17 6.25 5.44 -3.78
N ARG A 18 6.31 5.62 -5.10
CA ARG A 18 5.13 5.78 -5.96
C ARG A 18 4.22 4.56 -5.94
N ASP A 19 4.77 3.36 -6.10
CA ASP A 19 3.99 2.12 -6.06
C ASP A 19 3.27 1.96 -4.70
N ARG A 20 3.88 2.39 -3.58
CA ARG A 20 3.24 2.40 -2.26
C ARG A 20 2.10 3.41 -2.15
N VAL A 21 2.31 4.64 -2.63
CA VAL A 21 1.26 5.67 -2.67
C VAL A 21 0.07 5.17 -3.50
N VAL A 22 0.34 4.66 -4.71
CA VAL A 22 -0.69 4.15 -5.63
C VAL A 22 -1.40 2.91 -5.09
N ALA A 23 -0.68 1.95 -4.51
CA ALA A 23 -1.27 0.74 -3.92
C ALA A 23 -2.20 1.07 -2.75
N GLY A 24 -1.75 1.91 -1.81
CA GLY A 24 -2.58 2.35 -0.69
C GLY A 24 -3.78 3.18 -1.15
N ALA A 25 -3.61 4.06 -2.14
CA ALA A 25 -4.72 4.83 -2.71
C ALA A 25 -5.77 3.91 -3.34
N ALA A 26 -5.36 2.88 -4.09
CA ALA A 26 -6.29 1.91 -4.66
C ALA A 26 -7.05 1.13 -3.59
N LEU A 27 -6.37 0.65 -2.54
CA LEU A 27 -7.03 -0.03 -1.41
C LEU A 27 -8.04 0.87 -0.70
N PHE A 28 -7.67 2.13 -0.43
CA PHE A 28 -8.58 3.09 0.21
C PHE A 28 -9.79 3.37 -0.69
N ASN A 29 -9.55 3.60 -1.98
CA ASN A 29 -10.59 3.84 -2.97
C ASN A 29 -11.58 2.68 -3.02
N GLU A 30 -11.10 1.44 -3.05
CA GLU A 30 -11.91 0.22 -3.08
C GLU A 30 -12.53 -0.16 -1.73
N GLY A 31 -12.46 0.72 -0.71
CA GLY A 31 -13.16 0.54 0.56
C GLY A 31 -12.39 -0.27 1.60
N HIS A 32 -11.07 -0.39 1.45
CA HIS A 32 -10.18 -1.11 2.38
C HIS A 32 -9.22 -0.16 3.10
N PRO A 33 -9.71 0.74 3.99
CA PRO A 33 -8.88 1.74 4.65
C PRO A 33 -7.79 1.11 5.54
N LEU A 34 -8.08 0.02 6.25
CA LEU A 34 -7.07 -0.67 7.05
C LEU A 34 -5.93 -1.24 6.20
N ALA A 35 -6.23 -1.82 5.04
CA ALA A 35 -5.22 -2.37 4.15
C ALA A 35 -4.35 -1.23 3.57
N ALA A 36 -4.98 -0.11 3.19
CA ALA A 36 -4.27 1.09 2.75
C ALA A 36 -3.29 1.60 3.82
N ARG A 37 -3.74 1.66 5.08
CA ARG A 37 -2.93 2.02 6.25
C ARG A 37 -1.69 1.12 6.37
N HIS A 38 -1.84 -0.20 6.24
CA HIS A 38 -0.69 -1.13 6.32
C HIS A 38 0.37 -0.85 5.25
N VAL A 39 -0.04 -0.53 4.01
CA VAL A 39 0.90 -0.19 2.93
C VAL A 39 1.68 1.09 3.26
N TRP A 40 1.00 2.14 3.71
CA TRP A 40 1.64 3.42 4.01
C TRP A 40 2.47 3.40 5.30
N GLU A 41 2.08 2.62 6.30
CA GLU A 41 2.84 2.44 7.55
C GLU A 41 4.17 1.72 7.32
N ALA A 42 4.16 0.63 6.54
CA ALA A 42 5.38 -0.08 6.16
C ALA A 42 6.34 0.80 5.34
N ALA A 43 5.80 1.74 4.56
CA ALA A 43 6.56 2.74 3.83
C ALA A 43 7.34 3.67 4.79
N GLY A 44 6.65 4.20 5.80
CA GLY A 44 7.24 5.07 6.81
C GLY A 44 8.34 4.39 7.62
N ALA A 45 8.12 3.15 8.05
CA ALA A 45 9.14 2.37 8.77
C ALA A 45 10.40 2.10 7.92
N SER A 46 10.22 1.82 6.62
CA SER A 46 11.35 1.60 5.70
C SER A 46 12.21 2.85 5.47
N ILE A 47 11.64 4.05 5.64
CA ILE A 47 12.37 5.32 5.54
C ILE A 47 13.29 5.51 6.76
N ASP A 48 12.87 5.02 7.94
CA ASP A 48 13.62 5.13 9.19
C ASP A 48 14.85 4.20 9.22
N ASP A 49 14.73 2.98 8.67
CA ASP A 49 15.80 1.97 8.65
C ASP A 49 16.89 2.20 7.58
N GLY A 50 16.67 3.12 6.63
CA GLY A 50 17.49 3.27 5.41
C GLY A 50 18.41 4.49 5.35
N GLY A 51 18.33 5.42 6.31
CA GLY A 51 19.08 6.67 6.28
C GLY A 51 20.45 6.56 6.93
N GLY A 52 21.51 6.41 6.13
CA GLY A 52 22.85 6.82 6.57
C GLY A 52 22.83 8.31 6.93
N GLU A 53 23.67 8.72 7.88
CA GLU A 53 23.71 10.07 8.50
C GLU A 53 23.82 11.26 7.51
N ASP A 54 24.00 11.00 6.20
CA ASP A 54 24.21 11.96 5.13
C ASP A 54 23.13 11.95 4.00
N ALA A 55 22.09 11.13 4.08
CA ALA A 55 20.98 11.18 3.10
C ALA A 55 19.93 12.20 3.56
N GLU A 56 19.74 13.29 2.79
CA GLU A 56 18.62 14.22 2.99
C GLU A 56 17.32 13.42 3.02
N ARG A 57 16.75 13.24 4.22
CA ARG A 57 15.45 12.61 4.40
C ARG A 57 14.42 13.49 3.70
N PRO A 58 13.61 12.99 2.75
CA PRO A 58 12.48 13.76 2.25
C PRO A 58 11.41 13.81 3.34
N GLU A 59 11.57 14.72 4.30
CA GLU A 59 10.68 14.93 5.46
C GLU A 59 9.21 15.09 5.03
N ASP A 60 9.01 15.58 3.80
CA ASP A 60 7.70 15.80 3.21
C ASP A 60 7.00 14.50 2.77
N ALA A 61 7.73 13.52 2.24
CA ALA A 61 7.16 12.22 1.86
C ALA A 61 6.74 11.41 3.09
N GLU A 62 7.54 11.45 4.16
CA GLU A 62 7.19 10.80 5.43
C GLU A 62 5.96 11.47 6.06
N ARG A 63 5.90 12.81 6.02
CA ARG A 63 4.76 13.57 6.52
C ARG A 63 3.47 13.25 5.74
N LEU A 64 3.55 13.16 4.41
CA LEU A 64 2.46 12.70 3.56
C LEU A 64 1.96 11.30 3.97
N LEU A 65 2.86 10.32 4.06
CA LEU A 65 2.52 8.94 4.41
C LEU A 65 1.90 8.85 5.81
N ARG A 66 2.40 9.64 6.77
CA ARG A 66 1.82 9.75 8.11
C ARG A 66 0.39 10.30 8.07
N GLY A 67 0.14 11.33 7.27
CA GLY A 67 -1.18 11.92 7.08
C GLY A 67 -2.18 11.00 6.39
N LEU A 68 -1.74 10.27 5.36
CA LEU A 68 -2.56 9.24 4.68
C LEU A 68 -2.90 8.08 5.63
N THR A 69 -1.91 7.59 6.37
CA THR A 69 -2.09 6.57 7.42
C THR A 69 -3.11 7.02 8.46
N ALA A 70 -3.01 8.28 8.91
CA ALA A 70 -3.93 8.87 9.86
C ALA A 70 -5.36 8.94 9.30
N THR A 71 -5.51 9.41 8.07
CA THR A 71 -6.81 9.50 7.39
C THR A 71 -7.47 8.12 7.24
N ALA A 72 -6.71 7.09 6.85
CA ALA A 72 -7.21 5.73 6.74
C ALA A 72 -7.69 5.17 8.08
N THR A 73 -6.90 5.34 9.14
CA THR A 73 -7.29 4.92 10.49
C THR A 73 -8.55 5.66 10.96
N ALA A 74 -8.64 6.97 10.77
CA ALA A 74 -9.82 7.76 11.15
C ALA A 74 -11.07 7.29 10.42
N THR A 75 -10.96 7.03 9.11
CA THR A 75 -12.05 6.52 8.27
C THR A 75 -12.56 5.16 8.76
N HIS A 76 -11.63 4.25 9.08
CA HIS A 76 -12.00 2.93 9.61
C HIS A 76 -12.68 3.03 10.97
N ARG A 77 -12.12 3.81 11.92
CA ARG A 77 -12.69 3.99 13.25
C ARG A 77 -14.08 4.61 13.22
N ALA A 78 -14.31 5.59 12.33
CA ALA A 78 -15.64 6.17 12.13
C ALA A 78 -16.64 5.12 11.62
N THR A 79 -16.22 4.24 10.71
CA THR A 79 -17.05 3.14 10.19
C THR A 79 -17.39 2.11 11.30
N ASP A 80 -16.45 1.85 12.20
CA ASP A 80 -16.62 0.93 13.33
C ASP A 80 -17.38 1.55 14.53
N GLY A 81 -17.70 2.85 14.47
CA GLY A 81 -18.40 3.57 15.53
C GLY A 81 -17.50 4.06 16.69
N ASP A 82 -16.18 4.02 16.53
CA ASP A 82 -15.21 4.63 17.45
C ASP A 82 -15.03 6.12 17.12
N GLU A 83 -16.05 6.92 17.45
CA GLU A 83 -16.10 8.36 17.17
C GLU A 83 -14.91 9.14 17.80
N PRO A 84 -14.57 8.96 19.10
CA PRO A 84 -13.46 9.69 19.70
C PRO A 84 -12.12 9.32 19.04
N GLY A 85 -11.90 8.03 18.80
CA GLY A 85 -10.68 7.56 18.16
C GLY A 85 -10.59 7.96 16.68
N ALA A 86 -11.72 8.16 16.00
CA ALA A 86 -11.76 8.70 14.65
C ALA A 86 -11.38 10.19 14.62
N SER A 87 -11.98 11.00 15.50
CA SER A 87 -11.70 12.44 15.59
C SER A 87 -10.24 12.72 15.96
N GLU A 88 -9.69 12.01 16.95
CA GLU A 88 -8.27 12.13 17.35
C GLU A 88 -7.35 11.90 16.15
N ARG A 89 -7.57 10.81 15.42
CA ARG A 89 -6.71 10.44 14.31
C ARG A 89 -6.91 11.33 13.08
N ALA A 90 -8.10 11.87 12.92
CA ALA A 90 -8.38 12.85 11.88
C ALA A 90 -7.65 14.18 12.16
N ALA A 91 -7.56 14.62 13.41
CA ALA A 91 -6.78 15.79 13.80
C ALA A 91 -5.27 15.62 13.51
N ASP A 92 -4.72 14.42 13.75
CA ASP A 92 -3.35 14.08 13.35
C ASP A 92 -3.17 14.19 11.83
N ALA A 93 -4.15 13.72 11.06
CA ALA A 93 -4.12 13.80 9.60
C ALA A 93 -4.11 15.25 9.12
N VAL A 94 -4.96 16.11 9.67
CA VAL A 94 -4.99 17.54 9.35
C VAL A 94 -3.65 18.21 9.64
N THR A 95 -3.03 17.87 10.78
CA THR A 95 -1.73 18.41 11.18
C THR A 95 -0.60 17.96 10.24
N ALA A 96 -0.65 16.71 9.79
CA ALA A 96 0.37 16.16 8.89
C ALA A 96 0.19 16.66 7.45
N LEU A 97 -1.03 16.70 6.93
CA LEU A 97 -1.31 17.05 5.54
C LEU A 97 -1.31 18.58 5.36
N THR A 98 -0.16 19.26 5.38
CA THR A 98 -0.08 20.70 5.11
C THR A 98 0.01 21.02 3.62
N ALA A 99 -0.30 22.26 3.20
CA ALA A 99 -0.32 22.64 1.78
C ALA A 99 1.05 22.59 1.10
N ASP A 100 2.13 22.73 1.88
CA ASP A 100 3.50 22.75 1.39
C ASP A 100 4.17 21.37 1.34
N SER A 101 3.44 20.30 1.71
CA SER A 101 3.99 18.94 1.66
C SER A 101 4.15 18.46 0.22
N ASP A 102 5.30 17.86 -0.10
CA ASP A 102 5.44 17.04 -1.31
C ASP A 102 4.34 15.98 -1.33
N SER A 103 3.47 16.13 -2.32
CA SER A 103 2.28 15.31 -2.45
C SER A 103 2.55 13.96 -3.09
N LEU A 104 3.75 13.71 -3.66
CA LEU A 104 4.01 12.54 -4.51
C LEU A 104 2.90 12.32 -5.56
N GLY A 105 2.36 13.43 -6.10
CA GLY A 105 1.26 13.44 -7.05
C GLY A 105 -0.15 13.30 -6.45
N VAL A 106 -0.28 13.13 -5.14
CA VAL A 106 -1.58 12.94 -4.49
C VAL A 106 -2.40 14.24 -4.45
N ALA A 107 -3.66 14.20 -4.86
CA ALA A 107 -4.57 15.33 -4.69
C ALA A 107 -4.95 15.50 -3.20
N MET A 108 -4.26 16.40 -2.50
CA MET A 108 -4.38 16.54 -1.04
C MET A 108 -5.66 17.20 -0.53
N ALA A 109 -6.24 18.12 -1.30
CA ALA A 109 -7.40 18.89 -0.83
C ALA A 109 -8.59 17.99 -0.43
N PRO A 110 -9.05 17.03 -1.26
CA PRO A 110 -10.15 16.14 -0.86
C PRO A 110 -9.85 15.29 0.39
N VAL A 111 -8.59 14.85 0.54
CA VAL A 111 -8.16 14.04 1.69
C VAL A 111 -8.18 14.87 2.97
N ARG A 112 -7.69 16.11 2.91
CA ARG A 112 -7.71 17.05 4.03
C ARG A 112 -9.13 17.42 4.44
N GLU A 113 -9.98 17.77 3.48
CA GLU A 113 -11.40 18.09 3.74
C GLU A 113 -12.14 16.92 4.39
N TRP A 114 -11.77 15.68 4.05
CA TRP A 114 -12.32 14.50 4.72
C TRP A 114 -11.82 14.36 6.15
N ALA A 115 -10.52 14.54 6.39
CA ALA A 115 -9.96 14.55 7.74
C ALA A 115 -10.57 15.67 8.60
N GLU A 116 -10.74 16.89 8.09
CA GLU A 116 -11.38 17.99 8.81
C GLU A 116 -12.82 17.63 9.23
N ARG A 117 -13.61 17.05 8.32
CA ARG A 117 -14.96 16.57 8.66
C ARG A 117 -14.97 15.52 9.76
N LEU A 118 -14.06 14.54 9.68
CA LEU A 118 -13.95 13.49 10.69
C LEU A 118 -13.43 14.01 12.04
N ALA A 119 -12.60 15.07 12.03
CA ALA A 119 -12.11 15.70 13.25
C ALA A 119 -13.22 16.46 13.98
N GLU A 120 -14.09 17.16 13.24
CA GLU A 120 -15.16 17.98 13.81
C GLU A 120 -16.39 17.17 14.25
N ALA A 121 -16.85 16.24 13.40
CA ALA A 121 -18.10 15.52 13.60
C ALA A 121 -18.06 14.15 12.91
N PRO A 122 -17.31 13.17 13.46
CA PRO A 122 -17.20 11.83 12.88
C PRO A 122 -18.56 11.13 12.74
N GLU A 123 -19.50 11.36 13.67
CA GLU A 123 -20.86 10.82 13.65
C GLU A 123 -21.72 11.40 12.50
N ALA A 124 -21.44 12.65 12.11
CA ALA A 124 -22.14 13.31 11.00
C ALA A 124 -21.71 12.75 9.64
N THR A 125 -20.62 11.98 9.59
CA THR A 125 -20.22 11.32 8.35
C THR A 125 -21.14 10.16 7.99
N GLY A 126 -21.84 9.50 8.91
CA GLY A 126 -22.91 8.54 8.61
C GLY A 126 -22.64 7.64 7.39
N PRO A 127 -23.53 7.57 6.37
CA PRO A 127 -23.31 6.79 5.14
C PRO A 127 -22.40 7.50 4.10
N ALA A 128 -21.75 8.62 4.46
CA ALA A 128 -20.92 9.37 3.53
C ALA A 128 -19.72 8.53 3.10
N THR A 129 -19.57 8.40 1.79
CA THR A 129 -18.43 7.71 1.20
C THR A 129 -17.17 8.57 1.35
N PRO A 130 -16.04 8.00 1.80
CA PRO A 130 -14.75 8.68 1.77
C PRO A 130 -14.42 9.19 0.36
N PRO A 131 -13.65 10.28 0.21
CA PRO A 131 -13.25 10.77 -1.11
C PRO A 131 -12.38 9.73 -1.81
N ARG A 132 -12.50 9.63 -3.14
CA ARG A 132 -11.53 8.85 -3.91
C ARG A 132 -10.21 9.64 -3.97
N ILE A 133 -9.13 9.01 -3.52
CA ILE A 133 -7.77 9.53 -3.57
C ILE A 133 -7.29 9.47 -5.02
N ARG A 134 -6.82 10.62 -5.52
CA ARG A 134 -6.20 10.74 -6.84
C ARG A 134 -4.70 10.84 -6.72
N VAL A 135 -3.98 10.22 -7.65
CA VAL A 135 -2.52 10.25 -7.76
C VAL A 135 -2.17 10.59 -9.20
N ASP A 136 -1.41 11.66 -9.43
CA ASP A 136 -1.06 12.18 -10.76
C ASP A 136 -2.28 12.45 -11.65
N GLY A 137 -3.39 12.87 -11.04
CA GLY A 137 -4.67 13.12 -11.73
C GLY A 137 -5.54 11.87 -11.96
N GLU A 138 -4.98 10.67 -11.80
CA GLU A 138 -5.70 9.40 -11.96
C GLU A 138 -6.36 8.96 -10.65
N THR A 139 -7.35 8.07 -10.73
CA THR A 139 -7.99 7.45 -9.57
C THR A 139 -7.63 5.97 -9.51
N PRO A 140 -6.55 5.59 -8.80
CA PRO A 140 -6.10 4.20 -8.76
C PRO A 140 -7.21 3.24 -8.32
N THR A 141 -7.34 2.14 -9.05
CA THR A 141 -8.21 0.99 -8.74
C THR A 141 -7.42 -0.30 -8.91
N PHE A 142 -7.94 -1.44 -8.44
CA PHE A 142 -7.31 -2.75 -8.68
C PHE A 142 -7.16 -3.12 -10.18
N GLY A 143 -7.90 -2.46 -11.06
CA GLY A 143 -7.81 -2.66 -12.51
C GLY A 143 -6.51 -2.14 -13.12
N ASP A 144 -5.88 -1.15 -12.49
CA ASP A 144 -4.84 -0.33 -13.13
C ASP A 144 -3.48 -0.43 -12.42
N LEU A 145 -3.39 -1.24 -11.37
CA LEU A 145 -2.16 -1.38 -10.59
C LEU A 145 -1.02 -2.03 -11.38
N SER A 146 0.17 -1.44 -11.26
CA SER A 146 1.43 -2.06 -11.66
C SER A 146 1.66 -3.35 -10.86
N LEU A 147 2.51 -4.25 -11.36
CA LEU A 147 2.85 -5.47 -10.60
C LEU A 147 3.51 -5.15 -9.25
N GLY A 148 4.31 -4.08 -9.17
CA GLY A 148 4.90 -3.61 -7.91
C GLY A 148 3.83 -3.18 -6.91
N ALA A 149 2.88 -2.36 -7.35
CA ALA A 149 1.75 -1.93 -6.53
C ALA A 149 0.83 -3.09 -6.12
N VAL A 150 0.58 -4.07 -7.01
CA VAL A 150 -0.14 -5.31 -6.70
C VAL A 150 0.58 -6.09 -5.59
N GLY A 151 1.91 -6.21 -5.69
CA GLY A 151 2.74 -6.90 -4.71
C GLY A 151 2.70 -6.28 -3.31
N LEU A 152 2.33 -5.01 -3.20
CA LEU A 152 2.11 -4.32 -1.93
C LEU A 152 0.64 -4.45 -1.47
N ALA A 153 -0.31 -4.32 -2.40
CA ALA A 153 -1.72 -4.30 -2.08
C ALA A 153 -2.27 -5.66 -1.61
N VAL A 154 -1.86 -6.76 -2.26
CA VAL A 154 -2.33 -8.12 -1.93
C VAL A 154 -2.00 -8.54 -0.49
N PRO A 155 -0.74 -8.53 -0.03
CA PRO A 155 -0.43 -8.95 1.33
C PRO A 155 -1.04 -8.01 2.37
N ALA A 156 -1.13 -6.71 2.09
CA ALA A 156 -1.79 -5.75 2.98
C ALA A 156 -3.29 -6.03 3.14
N LEU A 157 -3.96 -6.43 2.06
CA LEU A 157 -5.38 -6.82 2.10
C LEU A 157 -5.58 -8.11 2.91
N ALA A 158 -4.74 -9.12 2.72
CA ALA A 158 -4.77 -10.36 3.50
C ALA A 158 -4.52 -10.11 5.00
N ALA A 159 -3.62 -9.19 5.34
CA ALA A 159 -3.32 -8.82 6.72
C ALA A 159 -4.54 -8.24 7.48
N THR A 160 -5.58 -7.78 6.78
CA THR A 160 -6.82 -7.28 7.39
C THR A 160 -7.92 -8.33 7.54
N GLY A 161 -7.58 -9.62 7.38
CA GLY A 161 -8.51 -10.74 7.57
C GLY A 161 -9.11 -11.30 6.27
N GLU A 162 -8.66 -10.82 5.11
CA GLU A 162 -9.02 -11.41 3.84
C GLU A 162 -8.33 -12.77 3.63
N PRO A 163 -8.93 -13.72 2.88
CA PRO A 163 -8.40 -15.07 2.74
C PRO A 163 -6.93 -15.13 2.30
N GLY A 164 -6.14 -15.97 2.96
CA GLY A 164 -4.73 -16.19 2.66
C GLY A 164 -3.80 -15.66 3.75
N ASP A 165 -2.60 -16.24 3.82
CA ASP A 165 -1.56 -15.77 4.72
C ASP A 165 -0.76 -14.62 4.06
N ALA A 166 -0.65 -13.49 4.76
CA ALA A 166 -0.03 -12.28 4.22
C ALA A 166 1.45 -12.49 3.85
N ALA A 167 2.20 -13.27 4.64
CA ALA A 167 3.60 -13.55 4.36
C ALA A 167 3.75 -14.41 3.10
N THR A 168 2.95 -15.47 2.98
CA THR A 168 2.88 -16.31 1.78
C THR A 168 2.56 -15.49 0.52
N LEU A 169 1.64 -14.54 0.63
CA LEU A 169 1.27 -13.66 -0.49
C LEU A 169 2.34 -12.63 -0.83
N ALA A 170 3.11 -12.15 0.16
CA ALA A 170 4.30 -11.35 -0.09
C ALA A 170 5.36 -12.16 -0.85
N THR A 171 5.62 -13.42 -0.45
CA THR A 171 6.53 -14.32 -1.19
C THR A 171 6.04 -14.56 -2.61
N ALA A 172 4.72 -14.71 -2.83
CA ALA A 172 4.16 -14.80 -4.17
C ALA A 172 4.45 -13.56 -5.03
N ALA A 173 4.43 -12.35 -4.44
CA ALA A 173 4.79 -11.12 -5.13
C ALA A 173 6.27 -11.05 -5.51
N GLU A 174 7.16 -11.59 -4.66
CA GLU A 174 8.58 -11.74 -4.97
C GLU A 174 8.79 -12.70 -6.15
N PHE A 175 8.10 -13.84 -6.15
CA PHE A 175 8.12 -14.76 -7.29
C PHE A 175 7.59 -14.12 -8.57
N ALA A 176 6.49 -13.35 -8.49
CA ALA A 176 5.95 -12.64 -9.65
C ALA A 176 6.97 -11.63 -10.22
N SER A 177 7.67 -10.92 -9.35
CA SER A 177 8.74 -10.01 -9.75
C SER A 177 9.90 -10.74 -10.43
N ALA A 178 10.28 -11.92 -9.91
CA ALA A 178 11.30 -12.78 -10.50
C ALA A 178 10.86 -13.44 -11.83
N GLU A 179 9.55 -13.59 -12.07
CA GLU A 179 9.01 -14.09 -13.34
C GLU A 179 9.08 -13.04 -14.48
N ARG A 180 9.31 -11.76 -14.15
CA ARG A 180 9.34 -10.67 -15.15
C ARG A 180 10.39 -10.92 -16.23
N GLY A 181 9.96 -10.84 -17.49
CA GLY A 181 10.83 -11.06 -18.65
C GLY A 181 11.15 -12.53 -18.95
N THR A 182 10.63 -13.48 -18.16
CA THR A 182 10.85 -14.93 -18.37
C THR A 182 9.76 -15.58 -19.23
N GLY A 183 8.70 -14.84 -19.59
CA GLY A 183 7.52 -15.36 -20.28
C GLY A 183 6.56 -16.14 -19.36
N ARG A 184 6.92 -16.36 -18.09
CA ARG A 184 6.02 -16.86 -17.05
C ARG A 184 5.29 -15.70 -16.40
N THR A 185 4.01 -15.87 -16.10
CA THR A 185 3.13 -14.82 -15.56
C THR A 185 2.22 -15.32 -14.45
N LYS A 186 2.44 -16.56 -13.98
CA LYS A 186 1.48 -17.26 -13.14
C LYS A 186 1.20 -16.55 -11.82
N PHE A 187 2.25 -16.12 -11.12
CA PHE A 187 2.06 -15.43 -9.85
C PHE A 187 1.43 -14.05 -10.07
N ALA A 188 1.87 -13.33 -11.09
CA ALA A 188 1.29 -12.02 -11.44
C ALA A 188 -0.22 -12.11 -11.75
N GLU A 189 -0.63 -13.08 -12.57
CA GLU A 189 -2.04 -13.30 -12.92
C GLU A 189 -2.89 -13.66 -11.70
N LEU A 190 -2.38 -14.53 -10.82
CA LEU A 190 -3.09 -14.92 -9.60
C LEU A 190 -3.20 -13.77 -8.59
N LEU A 191 -2.15 -12.96 -8.42
CA LEU A 191 -2.21 -11.78 -7.54
C LEU A 191 -3.21 -10.73 -8.06
N LEU A 192 -3.25 -10.52 -9.38
CA LEU A 192 -4.28 -9.66 -10.00
C LEU A 192 -5.69 -10.22 -9.81
N ALA A 193 -5.87 -11.54 -9.98
CA ALA A 193 -7.14 -12.21 -9.74
C ALA A 193 -7.59 -12.11 -8.27
N TYR A 194 -6.66 -12.16 -7.32
CA TYR A 194 -6.94 -12.02 -5.90
C TYR A 194 -7.60 -10.68 -5.56
N LEU A 195 -7.12 -9.59 -6.16
CA LEU A 195 -7.68 -8.25 -5.97
C LEU A 195 -9.03 -8.09 -6.68
N ARG A 196 -9.12 -8.55 -7.93
CA ARG A 196 -10.25 -8.26 -8.83
C ARG A 196 -11.46 -9.19 -8.65
N THR A 197 -11.29 -10.29 -7.93
CA THR A 197 -12.32 -11.34 -7.80
C THR A 197 -12.54 -11.71 -6.33
N PRO A 198 -13.21 -10.84 -5.54
CA PRO A 198 -13.40 -11.06 -4.10
C PRO A 198 -14.03 -12.42 -3.76
N ASP A 199 -15.04 -12.84 -4.53
CA ASP A 199 -15.74 -14.12 -4.32
C ASP A 199 -14.85 -15.36 -4.53
N ALA A 200 -13.80 -15.23 -5.35
CA ALA A 200 -12.85 -16.30 -5.65
C ALA A 200 -11.55 -16.20 -4.83
N ARG A 201 -11.44 -15.19 -3.96
CA ARG A 201 -10.23 -14.89 -3.18
C ARG A 201 -9.74 -16.09 -2.36
N PRO A 202 -10.59 -16.88 -1.67
CA PRO A 202 -10.13 -18.08 -0.97
C PRO A 202 -9.44 -19.11 -1.89
N GLN A 203 -10.00 -19.36 -3.07
CA GLN A 203 -9.45 -20.33 -4.01
C GLN A 203 -8.17 -19.83 -4.68
N VAL A 204 -8.10 -18.52 -4.97
CA VAL A 204 -6.89 -17.89 -5.50
C VAL A 204 -5.77 -17.92 -4.46
N ALA A 205 -6.07 -17.60 -3.20
CA ALA A 205 -5.12 -17.65 -2.08
C ALA A 205 -4.54 -19.05 -1.89
N ALA A 206 -5.39 -20.08 -1.88
CA ALA A 206 -4.95 -21.47 -1.76
C ALA A 206 -4.00 -21.87 -2.91
N ARG A 207 -4.33 -21.50 -4.15
CA ARG A 207 -3.46 -21.75 -5.32
C ARG A 207 -2.13 -21.02 -5.23
N LEU A 208 -2.14 -19.77 -4.76
CA LEU A 208 -0.91 -19.02 -4.52
C LEU A 208 -0.04 -19.73 -3.48
N GLY A 209 -0.62 -20.18 -2.37
CA GLY A 209 0.07 -20.96 -1.34
C GLY A 209 0.71 -22.25 -1.89
N ASP A 210 -0.04 -23.05 -2.65
CA ASP A 210 0.46 -24.27 -3.28
C ASP A 210 1.64 -24.00 -4.24
N HIS A 211 1.62 -22.86 -4.93
CA HIS A 211 2.68 -22.47 -5.85
C HIS A 211 3.92 -21.96 -5.12
N VAL A 212 3.75 -21.15 -4.07
CA VAL A 212 4.85 -20.69 -3.21
C VAL A 212 5.56 -21.90 -2.60
N GLU A 213 4.83 -22.80 -1.95
CA GLU A 213 5.41 -23.98 -1.29
C GLU A 213 6.22 -24.84 -2.29
N ARG A 214 5.70 -25.00 -3.52
CA ARG A 214 6.39 -25.75 -4.57
C ARG A 214 7.67 -25.06 -5.03
N GLU A 215 7.66 -23.75 -5.24
CA GLU A 215 8.86 -23.02 -5.67
C GLU A 215 9.91 -22.94 -4.57
N GLU A 216 9.51 -22.79 -3.31
CA GLU A 216 10.44 -22.85 -2.17
C GLU A 216 11.07 -24.24 -2.02
N ARG A 217 10.31 -25.32 -2.20
CA ARG A 217 10.88 -26.68 -2.23
C ARG A 217 11.93 -26.83 -3.31
N LYS A 218 11.65 -26.36 -4.53
CA LYS A 218 12.63 -26.40 -5.62
C LYS A 218 13.89 -25.61 -5.28
N ARG A 219 13.77 -24.46 -4.61
CA ARG A 219 14.95 -23.67 -4.19
C ARG A 219 15.79 -24.45 -3.17
N ARG A 220 15.17 -25.03 -2.14
CA ARG A 220 15.86 -25.86 -1.14
C ARG A 220 16.53 -27.09 -1.75
N ASP A 221 15.83 -27.80 -2.63
CA ASP A 221 16.38 -28.97 -3.32
C ASP A 221 17.61 -28.62 -4.18
N VAL A 222 17.69 -27.38 -4.69
CA VAL A 222 18.87 -26.88 -5.43
C VAL A 222 19.97 -26.44 -4.48
N GLU A 223 19.64 -25.80 -3.36
CA GLU A 223 20.62 -25.41 -2.33
C GLU A 223 21.32 -26.64 -1.72
N ASP A 224 20.62 -27.75 -1.52
CA ASP A 224 21.19 -29.01 -1.03
C ASP A 224 22.12 -29.74 -2.05
N LEU A 225 22.20 -29.24 -3.29
CA LEU A 225 23.05 -29.80 -4.35
C LEU A 225 24.41 -29.08 -4.51
N PHE A 226 24.63 -27.95 -3.84
CA PHE A 226 25.85 -27.12 -3.94
C PHE A 226 26.47 -26.83 -2.57
#